data_AF-N6V085-F1
#
_entry.id   AF-N6V085-F1
#
_cell.length_a   1.000
_cell.length_b   1.000
_cell.length_c   1.000
_cell.angle_alpha   90.00
_cell.angle_beta   90.00
_cell.angle_gamma   90.00
#
_symmetry.space_group_name_H-M   'P 1'
#
loop_
_entity.id
_entity.type
_entity.pdbx_description
1 polymer ?
#
loop_
_entity_poly.entity_id
_entity_poly.type
_entity_poly.pdbx_seq_one_letter_code
_entity_poly.pdbx_strand_id
1 'polypeptide(L)'
;MPITGRGWELFIQRTSAQDRRGRKRTIGSYQVFHDGAAVAELSGTAVETKGPGDNKVQGNGRRIEAGIYPIGTHDGLHYVTIGYLVSADPDQTPKPGFEVLHAGNRTEILVHPGHGFLASVGCINLTGQLRSADVDIPFIDSRDRVIAAINDLKTFCGSQFPHHNGQPVSNAFVVIDGEPL
;
A
#
# COMPACT_ATOMS: atom_id res chain seq x y z
N MET A 1 9.86 -13.89 -2.45
CA MET A 1 9.85 -13.55 -3.88
C MET A 1 10.63 -12.27 -4.05
N PRO A 2 11.80 -12.31 -4.71
CA PRO A 2 12.45 -11.06 -5.09
C PRO A 2 11.54 -10.31 -6.07
N ILE A 3 11.74 -9.00 -6.17
CA ILE A 3 11.20 -8.15 -7.22
C ILE A 3 11.45 -8.75 -8.62
N THR A 4 10.63 -8.38 -9.59
CA THR A 4 10.79 -8.84 -10.98
C THR A 4 11.93 -8.12 -11.70
N GLY A 5 12.38 -6.99 -11.16
CA GLY A 5 13.48 -6.19 -11.71
C GLY A 5 13.07 -5.40 -12.95
N ARG A 6 11.77 -5.16 -13.14
CA ARG A 6 11.22 -4.49 -14.32
C ARG A 6 10.07 -3.57 -13.92
N GLY A 7 10.06 -2.38 -14.52
CA GLY A 7 9.03 -1.40 -14.28
C GLY A 7 9.12 -0.75 -12.91
N TRP A 8 8.00 -0.20 -12.48
CA TRP A 8 7.85 0.37 -11.16
C TRP A 8 7.37 -0.71 -10.18
N GLU A 9 8.10 -0.94 -9.10
CA GLU A 9 7.74 -1.99 -8.14
C GLU A 9 7.73 -1.44 -6.70
N LEU A 10 6.58 -1.52 -6.03
CA LEU A 10 6.52 -1.41 -4.57
C LEU A 10 6.72 -2.80 -3.98
N PHE A 11 7.94 -3.08 -3.52
CA PHE A 11 8.24 -4.33 -2.83
C PHE A 11 7.88 -4.24 -1.35
N ILE A 12 7.15 -5.23 -0.85
CA ILE A 12 6.77 -5.38 0.55
C ILE A 12 7.26 -6.75 1.03
N GLN A 13 8.10 -6.75 2.06
CA GLN A 13 8.51 -7.96 2.76
C GLN A 13 7.86 -8.00 4.14
N ARG A 14 6.86 -8.85 4.32
CA ARG A 14 6.20 -9.09 5.59
C ARG A 14 7.15 -9.83 6.53
N THR A 15 7.35 -9.30 7.73
CA THR A 15 8.35 -9.82 8.67
C THR A 15 7.73 -10.35 9.97
N SER A 16 6.63 -9.74 10.45
CA SER A 16 6.05 -10.13 11.74
C SER A 16 4.57 -9.75 11.87
N ALA A 17 3.91 -10.33 12.86
CA ALA A 17 2.61 -9.89 13.34
C ALA A 17 2.77 -9.18 14.69
N GLN A 18 1.98 -8.13 14.90
CA GLN A 18 1.89 -7.39 16.16
C GLN A 18 0.49 -7.52 16.74
N ASP A 19 0.40 -7.70 18.05
CA ASP A 19 -0.85 -7.73 18.82
C ASP A 19 -0.89 -6.56 19.79
N ARG A 20 -2.01 -5.82 19.81
CA ARG A 20 -2.32 -4.83 20.83
C ARG A 20 -3.72 -5.08 21.35
N ARG A 21 -3.81 -5.71 22.52
CA ARG A 21 -5.07 -5.99 23.23
C ARG A 21 -6.06 -6.75 22.33
N GLY A 22 -5.56 -7.77 21.61
CA GLY A 22 -6.35 -8.61 20.71
C GLY A 22 -6.58 -8.01 19.31
N ARG A 23 -6.17 -6.76 19.06
CA ARG A 23 -6.09 -6.20 17.71
C ARG A 23 -4.78 -6.66 17.08
N LYS A 24 -4.85 -7.25 15.90
CA LYS A 24 -3.66 -7.75 15.18
C LYS A 24 -3.40 -6.96 13.91
N ARG A 25 -2.12 -6.67 13.64
CA ARG A 25 -1.64 -6.11 12.38
C ARG A 25 -0.40 -6.85 11.92
N THR A 26 -0.16 -6.83 10.63
CA THR A 26 1.05 -7.35 9.99
C THR A 26 1.99 -6.19 9.76
N ILE A 27 3.27 -6.40 10.04
CA ILE A 27 4.35 -5.45 9.79
C ILE A 27 5.31 -6.06 8.76
N GLY A 28 5.71 -5.24 7.81
CA GLY A 28 6.77 -5.54 6.85
C GLY A 28 7.61 -4.32 6.52
N SER A 29 8.73 -4.50 5.84
CA SER A 29 9.45 -3.41 5.19
C SER A 29 8.88 -3.17 3.79
N TYR A 30 8.87 -1.93 3.33
CA TYR A 30 8.69 -1.63 1.91
C TYR A 30 9.88 -0.88 1.31
N GLN A 31 10.07 -1.04 0.00
CA GLN A 31 11.02 -0.30 -0.83
C GLN A 31 10.45 -0.17 -2.24
N VAL A 32 10.53 1.03 -2.82
CA VAL A 32 10.20 1.25 -4.24
C VAL A 32 11.41 0.99 -5.12
N PHE A 33 11.21 0.37 -6.28
CA PHE A 33 12.23 0.11 -7.29
C PHE A 33 11.80 0.60 -8.68
N HIS A 34 12.76 1.09 -9.46
CA HIS A 34 12.64 1.35 -10.90
C HIS A 34 13.57 0.40 -11.64
N ASP A 35 13.01 -0.51 -12.44
CA ASP A 35 13.76 -1.49 -13.24
C ASP A 35 14.82 -2.24 -12.39
N GLY A 36 14.43 -2.62 -11.17
CA GLY A 36 15.29 -3.32 -10.22
C GLY A 36 16.25 -2.44 -9.40
N ALA A 37 16.35 -1.14 -9.69
CA ALA A 37 17.14 -0.19 -8.91
C ALA A 37 16.28 0.44 -7.80
N ALA A 38 16.77 0.41 -6.56
CA ALA A 38 16.05 0.99 -5.43
C ALA A 38 15.97 2.53 -5.57
N VAL A 39 14.78 3.08 -5.40
CA VAL A 39 14.59 4.54 -5.31
C VAL A 39 14.98 5.00 -3.91
N ALA A 40 15.91 5.96 -3.85
CA ALA A 40 16.35 6.53 -2.58
C ALA A 40 15.16 7.12 -1.80
N GLU A 41 15.19 6.97 -0.47
CA GLU A 41 14.20 7.56 0.47
C GLU A 41 12.75 7.05 0.34
N LEU A 42 12.42 6.26 -0.68
CA LEU A 42 11.11 5.61 -0.82
C LEU A 42 11.10 4.20 -0.20
N SER A 43 11.38 4.17 1.10
CA SER A 43 11.36 2.96 1.91
C SER A 43 10.84 3.22 3.32
N GLY A 44 10.38 2.16 3.97
CA GLY A 44 9.83 2.26 5.32
C GLY A 44 9.11 0.98 5.76
N THR A 45 8.02 1.15 6.49
CA THR A 45 7.21 0.07 7.03
C THR A 45 5.86 -0.01 6.30
N ALA A 46 5.51 -1.21 5.86
CA ALA A 46 4.17 -1.55 5.40
C ALA A 46 3.38 -2.15 6.56
N VAL A 47 2.13 -1.72 6.71
CA VAL A 47 1.20 -2.19 7.73
C VAL A 47 -0.06 -2.70 7.06
N GLU A 48 -0.45 -3.93 7.40
CA GLU A 48 -1.65 -4.58 6.88
C GLU A 48 -2.47 -5.18 8.02
N THR A 49 -3.70 -5.61 7.75
CA THR A 49 -4.46 -6.42 8.70
C THR A 49 -3.81 -7.80 8.94
N LYS A 50 -4.38 -8.59 9.85
CA LYS A 50 -3.91 -9.93 10.22
C LYS A 50 -3.82 -10.90 9.02
N GLY A 51 -2.87 -11.82 9.13
CA GLY A 51 -2.73 -12.98 8.25
C GLY A 51 -3.51 -14.23 8.73
N PRO A 52 -3.33 -15.36 8.01
CA PRO A 52 -2.66 -15.44 6.71
C PRO A 52 -3.45 -14.69 5.62
N GLY A 53 -2.80 -14.40 4.49
CA GLY A 53 -3.47 -13.81 3.33
C GLY A 53 -4.55 -14.72 2.76
N ASP A 54 -5.65 -14.13 2.25
CA ASP A 54 -6.74 -14.88 1.63
C ASP A 54 -7.52 -14.01 0.64
N ASN A 55 -7.28 -14.28 -0.66
CA ASN A 55 -7.90 -13.61 -1.80
C ASN A 55 -9.21 -14.26 -2.26
N LYS A 56 -9.58 -15.42 -1.70
CA LYS A 56 -10.73 -16.22 -2.16
C LYS A 56 -12.04 -15.72 -1.55
N VAL A 57 -11.99 -15.14 -0.35
CA VAL A 57 -13.19 -14.73 0.41
C VAL A 57 -13.19 -13.22 0.66
N GLN A 58 -14.20 -12.53 0.12
CA GLN A 58 -14.43 -11.11 0.41
C GLN A 58 -14.84 -10.93 1.89
N GLY A 59 -14.39 -9.85 2.52
CA GLY A 59 -14.80 -9.51 3.89
C GLY A 59 -14.28 -10.43 5.01
N ASN A 60 -13.32 -11.32 4.72
CA ASN A 60 -12.78 -12.28 5.71
C ASN A 60 -11.90 -11.66 6.82
N GLY A 61 -11.71 -10.33 6.84
CA GLY A 61 -10.89 -9.67 7.84
C GLY A 61 -9.37 -9.79 7.64
N ARG A 62 -8.91 -10.42 6.56
CA ARG A 62 -7.50 -10.76 6.31
C ARG A 62 -6.86 -9.91 5.21
N ARG A 63 -5.53 -9.89 5.22
CA ARG A 63 -4.67 -9.28 4.20
C ARG A 63 -4.78 -10.07 2.89
N ILE A 64 -4.33 -9.49 1.78
CA ILE A 64 -4.20 -10.23 0.52
C ILE A 64 -3.07 -11.26 0.61
N GLU A 65 -3.08 -12.28 -0.25
CA GLU A 65 -1.98 -13.26 -0.32
C GLU A 65 -0.64 -12.61 -0.73
N ALA A 66 0.49 -13.27 -0.44
CA ALA A 66 1.76 -12.89 -1.06
C ALA A 66 1.69 -13.13 -2.57
N GLY A 67 2.26 -12.23 -3.37
CA GLY A 67 1.99 -12.21 -4.81
C GLY A 67 2.56 -10.99 -5.51
N ILE A 68 2.37 -10.95 -6.83
CA ILE A 68 2.67 -9.79 -7.68
C ILE A 68 1.33 -9.30 -8.22
N TYR A 69 1.03 -8.04 -7.96
CA TYR A 69 -0.26 -7.43 -8.26
C TYR A 69 -0.05 -6.19 -9.13
N PRO A 70 -0.70 -6.08 -10.31
CA PRO A 70 -0.67 -4.84 -11.08
C PRO A 70 -1.26 -3.67 -10.30
N ILE A 71 -0.84 -2.46 -10.62
CA ILE A 71 -1.34 -1.23 -10.00
C ILE A 71 -2.35 -0.53 -10.91
N GLY A 72 -3.37 0.07 -10.31
CA GLY A 72 -4.31 0.97 -10.95
C GLY A 72 -4.41 2.32 -10.26
N THR A 73 -4.81 3.34 -11.01
CA THR A 73 -5.34 4.57 -10.41
C THR A 73 -6.73 4.28 -9.82
N HIS A 74 -7.02 4.81 -8.64
CA HIS A 74 -8.25 4.54 -7.91
C HIS A 74 -9.25 5.69 -8.02
N ASP A 75 -10.53 5.38 -8.24
CA ASP A 75 -11.64 6.33 -8.42
C ASP A 75 -12.73 6.14 -7.34
N GLY A 76 -12.36 6.29 -6.08
CA GLY A 76 -13.26 6.13 -4.95
C GLY A 76 -13.73 7.45 -4.33
N LEU A 77 -14.80 7.40 -3.53
CA LEU A 77 -15.26 8.57 -2.75
C LEU A 77 -14.24 9.00 -1.67
N HIS A 78 -13.59 8.03 -1.03
CA HIS A 78 -12.70 8.30 0.11
C HIS A 78 -11.23 8.38 -0.28
N TYR A 79 -10.84 7.73 -1.37
CA TYR A 79 -9.46 7.65 -1.84
C TYR A 79 -9.43 7.85 -3.35
N VAL A 80 -8.45 8.60 -3.84
CA VAL A 80 -8.18 8.75 -5.28
C VAL A 80 -6.69 8.82 -5.53
N THR A 81 -6.26 8.44 -6.74
CA THR A 81 -4.85 8.61 -7.15
C THR A 81 -4.58 10.00 -7.70
N ILE A 82 -5.53 10.55 -8.45
CA ILE A 82 -5.46 11.87 -9.08
C ILE A 82 -6.53 12.76 -8.44
N GLY A 83 -6.14 13.97 -8.01
CA GLY A 83 -7.06 14.95 -7.44
C GLY A 83 -7.37 14.79 -5.94
N TYR A 84 -6.53 14.07 -5.19
CA TYR A 84 -6.68 13.96 -3.74
C TYR A 84 -6.41 15.28 -3.02
N LEU A 85 -6.91 15.41 -1.80
CA LEU A 85 -6.64 16.52 -0.91
C LEU A 85 -5.39 16.25 -0.06
N VAL A 86 -4.56 17.28 0.11
CA VAL A 86 -3.45 17.27 1.06
C VAL A 86 -3.92 17.98 2.34
N SER A 87 -4.35 17.20 3.32
CA SER A 87 -4.83 17.69 4.62
C SER A 87 -4.15 16.97 5.77
N ALA A 88 -3.88 17.68 6.86
CA ALA A 88 -3.42 17.09 8.12
C ALA A 88 -4.56 16.41 8.91
N ASP A 89 -5.81 16.68 8.53
CA ASP A 89 -7.00 16.07 9.12
C ASP A 89 -7.25 14.66 8.52
N PRO A 90 -7.22 13.58 9.33
CA PRO A 90 -7.49 12.23 8.87
C PRO A 90 -8.94 11.98 8.45
N ASP A 91 -9.87 12.90 8.72
CA ASP A 91 -11.28 12.76 8.29
C ASP A 91 -11.53 13.39 6.91
N GLN A 92 -10.64 14.25 6.44
CA GLN A 92 -10.78 14.91 5.13
C GLN A 92 -10.64 13.92 3.96
N THR A 93 -11.54 14.00 2.97
CA THR A 93 -11.55 13.14 1.77
C THR A 93 -11.76 13.96 0.49
N PRO A 94 -11.30 13.49 -0.69
CA PRO A 94 -10.62 12.21 -0.91
C PRO A 94 -9.13 12.26 -0.52
N LYS A 95 -8.61 11.15 0.02
CA LYS A 95 -7.22 10.96 0.41
C LYS A 95 -6.40 10.36 -0.75
N PRO A 96 -5.06 10.49 -0.74
CA PRO A 96 -4.22 9.84 -1.74
C PRO A 96 -4.32 8.31 -1.60
N GLY A 97 -4.31 7.59 -2.71
CA GLY A 97 -4.16 6.14 -2.74
C GLY A 97 -4.13 5.59 -4.15
N PHE A 98 -3.64 4.37 -4.32
CA PHE A 98 -3.70 3.64 -5.59
C PHE A 98 -4.15 2.21 -5.37
N GLU A 99 -4.73 1.61 -6.40
CA GLU A 99 -5.38 0.31 -6.33
C GLU A 99 -4.40 -0.83 -6.64
N VAL A 100 -4.55 -1.91 -5.88
CA VAL A 100 -3.90 -3.20 -6.09
C VAL A 100 -4.88 -4.08 -6.87
N LEU A 101 -4.58 -4.29 -8.15
CA LEU A 101 -5.45 -5.01 -9.06
C LEU A 101 -5.25 -6.52 -8.96
N HIS A 102 -6.26 -7.26 -9.43
CA HIS A 102 -6.22 -8.72 -9.57
C HIS A 102 -6.00 -9.49 -8.25
N ALA A 103 -6.50 -8.97 -7.13
CA ALA A 103 -6.47 -9.65 -5.83
C ALA A 103 -7.56 -10.73 -5.68
N GLY A 104 -7.85 -11.48 -6.76
CA GLY A 104 -8.88 -12.53 -6.78
C GLY A 104 -10.29 -11.99 -6.57
N ASN A 105 -11.01 -12.51 -5.57
CA ASN A 105 -12.37 -12.08 -5.21
C ASN A 105 -12.38 -10.82 -4.33
N ARG A 106 -11.23 -10.17 -4.18
CA ARG A 106 -11.07 -8.93 -3.42
C ARG A 106 -10.93 -7.76 -4.39
N THR A 107 -11.81 -6.79 -4.23
CA THR A 107 -11.76 -5.50 -4.94
C THR A 107 -11.40 -4.40 -3.95
N GLU A 108 -11.07 -3.21 -4.46
CA GLU A 108 -10.82 -2.02 -3.63
C GLU A 108 -9.71 -2.25 -2.59
N ILE A 109 -8.72 -3.07 -2.94
CA ILE A 109 -7.51 -3.21 -2.16
C ILE A 109 -6.60 -2.05 -2.52
N LEU A 110 -6.28 -1.21 -1.54
CA LEU A 110 -5.57 0.04 -1.78
C LEU A 110 -4.23 0.05 -1.07
N VAL A 111 -3.27 0.78 -1.64
CA VAL A 111 -2.17 1.38 -0.88
C VAL A 111 -2.60 2.80 -0.53
N HIS A 112 -2.81 3.08 0.76
CA HIS A 112 -3.34 4.36 1.22
C HIS A 112 -2.85 4.74 2.63
N PRO A 113 -3.05 5.99 3.07
CA PRO A 113 -2.59 6.44 4.38
C PRO A 113 -3.28 5.69 5.51
N GLY A 114 -2.49 5.24 6.48
CA GLY A 114 -2.95 4.70 7.74
C GLY A 114 -3.00 5.75 8.84
N HIS A 115 -3.68 5.44 9.94
CA HIS A 115 -3.68 6.21 11.17
C HIS A 115 -4.05 5.29 12.35
N GLY A 116 -3.56 5.60 13.56
CA GLY A 116 -3.83 4.77 14.75
C GLY A 116 -3.18 3.39 14.62
N PHE A 117 -3.83 2.34 15.14
CA PHE A 117 -3.23 0.99 15.07
C PHE A 117 -3.13 0.46 13.62
N LEU A 118 -4.18 0.69 12.84
CA LEU A 118 -4.46 0.16 11.51
C LEU A 118 -5.72 0.89 11.01
N ALA A 119 -5.70 1.43 9.79
CA ALA A 119 -6.83 2.21 9.26
C ALA A 119 -7.89 1.37 8.53
N SER A 120 -7.54 0.17 8.09
CA SER A 120 -8.36 -0.57 7.12
C SER A 120 -8.08 -2.07 7.16
N VAL A 121 -9.09 -2.84 6.79
CA VAL A 121 -8.99 -4.28 6.57
C VAL A 121 -8.70 -4.54 5.09
N GLY A 122 -7.71 -5.37 4.79
CA GLY A 122 -7.38 -5.80 3.42
C GLY A 122 -6.44 -4.87 2.65
N CYS A 123 -6.37 -3.58 3.00
CA CYS A 123 -5.48 -2.61 2.37
C CYS A 123 -4.10 -2.53 3.05
N ILE A 124 -3.18 -1.80 2.41
CA ILE A 124 -1.79 -1.62 2.80
C ILE A 124 -1.57 -0.15 3.20
N ASN A 125 -1.00 0.09 4.37
CA ASN A 125 -0.61 1.43 4.81
C ASN A 125 0.91 1.57 4.83
N LEU A 126 1.44 2.64 4.25
CA LEU A 126 2.88 2.96 4.26
C LEU A 126 3.18 3.94 5.39
N THR A 127 4.24 3.72 6.15
CA THR A 127 4.65 4.61 7.26
C THR A 127 6.15 4.50 7.50
N GLY A 128 6.72 5.40 8.28
CA GLY A 128 8.05 5.27 8.85
C GLY A 128 8.13 4.09 9.82
N GLN A 129 9.31 3.87 10.38
CA GLN A 129 9.55 2.72 11.24
C GLN A 129 8.65 2.72 12.47
N LEU A 130 7.89 1.64 12.67
CA LEU A 130 7.15 1.38 13.90
C LEU A 130 7.96 0.46 14.82
N ARG A 131 8.26 0.93 16.03
CA ARG A 131 9.14 0.19 16.96
C ARG A 131 8.45 -0.97 17.69
N SER A 132 7.13 -0.91 17.86
CA SER A 132 6.35 -1.93 18.58
C SER A 132 4.86 -1.86 18.24
N ALA A 133 4.08 -2.81 18.78
CA ALA A 133 2.62 -2.84 18.67
C ALA A 133 1.93 -1.63 19.34
N ASP A 134 2.57 -1.00 20.32
CA ASP A 134 2.00 0.13 21.06
C ASP A 134 2.11 1.46 20.29
N VAL A 135 2.89 1.51 19.22
CA VAL A 135 3.08 2.71 18.41
C VAL A 135 2.03 2.76 17.31
N ASP A 136 1.28 3.85 17.27
CA ASP A 136 0.32 4.15 16.21
C ASP A 136 1.02 4.63 14.93
N ILE A 137 0.38 4.36 13.79
CA ILE A 137 0.70 4.93 12.49
C ILE A 137 0.42 6.44 12.57
N PRO A 138 1.43 7.31 12.39
CA PRO A 138 1.21 8.75 12.33
C PRO A 138 0.60 9.11 10.97
N PHE A 139 -0.60 9.69 10.96
CA PHE A 139 -1.34 9.96 9.72
C PHE A 139 -0.56 10.82 8.72
N ILE A 140 0.05 11.90 9.18
CA ILE A 140 0.79 12.83 8.30
C ILE A 140 1.97 12.13 7.62
N ASP A 141 2.79 11.39 8.38
CA ASP A 141 3.90 10.60 7.82
C ASP A 141 3.40 9.56 6.83
N SER A 142 2.32 8.85 7.17
CA SER A 142 1.73 7.85 6.29
C SER A 142 1.20 8.45 4.99
N ARG A 143 0.53 9.60 5.08
CA ARG A 143 0.02 10.37 3.94
C ARG A 143 1.15 10.78 3.02
N ASP A 144 2.20 11.38 3.56
CA ASP A 144 3.30 11.92 2.77
C ASP A 144 4.05 10.82 2.03
N ARG A 145 4.18 9.63 2.62
CA ARG A 145 4.77 8.45 1.97
C ARG A 145 3.94 7.92 0.81
N VAL A 146 2.62 7.87 0.96
CA VAL A 146 1.73 7.45 -0.13
C VAL A 146 1.76 8.49 -1.26
N ILE A 147 1.75 9.79 -0.94
CA ILE A 147 1.93 10.87 -1.92
C ILE A 147 3.27 10.73 -2.65
N ALA A 148 4.35 10.47 -1.91
CA ALA A 148 5.67 10.30 -2.49
C ALA A 148 5.71 9.11 -3.46
N ALA A 149 5.12 7.96 -3.09
CA ALA A 149 5.00 6.81 -3.98
C ALA A 149 4.16 7.10 -5.23
N ILE A 150 3.05 7.83 -5.12
CA ILE A 150 2.22 8.24 -6.28
C ILE A 150 3.00 9.19 -7.20
N ASN A 151 3.70 10.18 -6.64
CA ASN A 151 4.46 11.15 -7.41
C ASN A 151 5.64 10.51 -8.13
N ASP A 152 6.31 9.57 -7.47
CA ASP A 152 7.39 8.78 -8.06
C ASP A 152 6.89 7.87 -9.19
N LEU A 153 5.79 7.15 -8.97
CA LEU A 153 5.12 6.35 -10.00
C LEU A 153 4.74 7.20 -11.22
N LYS A 154 4.15 8.37 -10.99
CA LYS A 154 3.80 9.32 -12.06
C LYS A 154 5.03 9.80 -12.83
N THR A 155 6.12 10.08 -12.12
CA THR A 155 7.39 10.51 -12.73
C THR A 155 7.99 9.39 -13.58
N PHE A 156 8.04 8.17 -13.05
CA PHE A 156 8.53 6.98 -13.75
C PHE A 156 7.76 6.71 -15.04
N CYS A 157 6.42 6.74 -14.97
CA CYS A 157 5.56 6.49 -16.14
C CYS A 157 5.57 7.64 -17.16
N GLY A 158 5.93 8.87 -16.75
CA GLY A 158 5.93 10.04 -17.63
C GLY A 158 4.58 10.25 -18.32
N SER A 159 4.60 10.37 -19.64
CA SER A 159 3.38 10.54 -20.46
C SER A 159 2.48 9.30 -20.53
N GLN A 160 2.96 8.13 -20.07
CA GLN A 160 2.16 6.91 -20.01
C GLN A 160 1.35 6.79 -18.72
N PHE A 161 1.55 7.69 -17.75
CA PHE A 161 0.73 7.70 -16.54
C PHE A 161 -0.73 8.07 -16.89
N PRO A 162 -1.74 7.37 -16.36
CA PRO A 162 -3.14 7.68 -16.67
C PRO A 162 -3.52 9.12 -16.33
N HIS A 163 -4.37 9.73 -17.18
CA HIS A 163 -4.87 11.09 -16.97
C HIS A 163 -6.15 11.15 -16.12
N HIS A 164 -6.79 10.00 -15.90
CA HIS A 164 -8.03 9.85 -15.14
C HIS A 164 -7.88 8.68 -14.17
N ASN A 165 -8.64 8.71 -13.07
CA ASN A 165 -8.73 7.61 -12.14
C ASN A 165 -9.47 6.40 -12.77
N GLY A 166 -9.36 5.23 -12.13
CA GLY A 166 -10.01 3.99 -12.57
C GLY A 166 -9.31 3.32 -13.75
N GLN A 167 -8.03 3.60 -13.96
CA GLN A 167 -7.23 3.12 -15.08
C GLN A 167 -6.02 2.30 -14.61
N PRO A 168 -5.70 1.16 -15.26
CA PRO A 168 -4.48 0.42 -14.96
C PRO A 168 -3.24 1.26 -15.28
N VAL A 169 -2.20 1.09 -14.46
CA VAL A 169 -0.88 1.69 -14.71
C VAL A 169 0.02 0.62 -15.34
N SER A 170 0.48 0.90 -16.55
CA SER A 170 1.30 -0.05 -17.30
C SER A 170 2.67 -0.22 -16.65
N ASN A 171 3.17 -1.46 -16.60
CA ASN A 171 4.50 -1.80 -16.08
C ASN A 171 4.74 -1.33 -14.62
N ALA A 172 3.70 -1.42 -13.77
CA ALA A 172 3.76 -1.07 -12.37
C ALA A 172 3.08 -2.12 -11.48
N PHE A 173 3.76 -2.52 -10.39
CA PHE A 173 3.33 -3.64 -9.56
C PHE A 173 3.55 -3.40 -8.06
N VAL A 174 2.68 -3.98 -7.24
CA VAL A 174 2.97 -4.27 -5.82
C VAL A 174 3.45 -5.72 -5.74
N VAL A 175 4.65 -5.91 -5.20
CA VAL A 175 5.27 -7.23 -5.02
C VAL A 175 5.31 -7.52 -3.53
N ILE A 176 4.60 -8.56 -3.08
CA ILE A 176 4.47 -8.91 -1.68
C ILE A 176 5.11 -10.27 -1.42
N ASP A 177 5.98 -10.31 -0.42
CA ASP A 177 6.63 -11.50 0.07
C ASP A 177 6.45 -11.69 1.58
N GLY A 178 6.57 -12.95 2.02
CA GLY A 178 6.48 -13.34 3.41
C GLY A 178 5.04 -13.61 3.87
N GLU A 179 4.91 -14.58 4.76
CA GLU A 179 3.62 -14.97 5.34
C GLU A 179 3.79 -15.26 6.84
N PRO A 180 4.15 -14.24 7.66
CA PRO A 180 4.31 -14.43 9.09
C PRO A 180 2.97 -14.82 9.72
N LEU A 181 3.00 -15.85 10.57
CA LEU A 181 1.87 -16.38 11.32
C LEU A 181 1.53 -15.50 12.54
#